data_AF-A0A3A5JND7-F1
#
_entry.id   AF-A0A3A5JND7-F1
#
_cell.length_a   1.000
_cell.length_b   1.000
_cell.length_c   1.000
_cell.angle_alpha   90.00
_cell.angle_beta   90.00
_cell.angle_gamma   90.00
#
_symmetry.space_group_name_H-M   'P 1'
#
loop_
_entity.id
_entity.type
_entity.pdbx_description
1 polymer ?
#
loop_
_entity_poly.entity_id
_entity_poly.type
_entity_poly.pdbx_seq_one_letter_code
_entity_poly.pdbx_strand_id
1 'polypeptide(L)' 'MKISLNIEADSVNVRALNMGKIAVEVDGIELAELITAVNSTGDILIIGKEPGTFIIADPGSPQ' A
#
# COMPACT_ATOMS: atom_id res chain seq x y z
N MET A 1 -14.17 -4.58 -5.32
CA MET A 1 -13.29 -3.45 -4.97
C MET A 1 -12.32 -3.25 -6.12
N LYS A 2 -12.14 -2.02 -6.60
CA LYS A 2 -11.23 -1.69 -7.71
C LYS A 2 -10.27 -0.62 -7.22
N ILE A 3 -9.02 -0.99 -6.96
CA ILE A 3 -7.94 -0.03 -6.74
C ILE A 3 -7.37 0.29 -8.12
N SER A 4 -7.42 1.55 -8.53
CA SER A 4 -6.83 2.01 -9.80
C SER A 4 -5.65 2.90 -9.47
N LEU A 5 -4.43 2.40 -9.65
CA LEU A 5 -3.18 3.14 -9.45
C LEU A 5 -2.47 3.27 -10.79
N ASN A 6 -1.96 4.47 -11.07
CA ASN A 6 -1.16 4.75 -12.24
C ASN A 6 0.23 5.21 -11.77
N ILE A 7 1.17 4.29 -11.75
CA ILE A 7 2.54 4.48 -11.29
C ILE A 7 3.52 3.92 -12.32
N GLU A 8 4.69 4.53 -12.44
CA GLU A 8 5.82 3.95 -13.18
C GLU A 8 6.64 3.09 -12.21
N ALA A 9 7.01 1.89 -12.65
CA ALA A 9 7.77 0.93 -11.86
C ALA A 9 8.63 0.08 -12.80
N ASP A 10 9.78 -0.36 -12.33
CA ASP A 10 10.69 -1.23 -13.10
C ASP A 10 10.14 -2.65 -13.19
N SER A 11 9.54 -3.13 -12.09
CA SER A 11 9.00 -4.49 -11.98
C SER A 11 7.75 -4.51 -11.10
N VAL A 12 6.80 -5.39 -11.43
CA VAL A 12 5.60 -5.63 -10.61
C VAL A 12 5.34 -7.14 -10.56
N ASN A 13 5.40 -7.70 -9.35
CA ASN A 13 5.00 -9.08 -9.08
C ASN A 13 3.72 -9.10 -8.24
N VAL A 14 2.73 -9.89 -8.67
CA VAL A 14 1.45 -10.04 -7.96
C VAL A 14 1.25 -11.49 -7.57
N ARG A 15 1.06 -11.74 -6.28
CA ARG A 15 0.74 -13.05 -5.73
C ARG A 15 -0.63 -13.03 -5.07
N ALA A 16 -1.51 -13.92 -5.51
CA ALA A 16 -2.75 -14.18 -4.81
C ALA A 16 -2.45 -14.79 -3.43
N LEU A 17 -3.06 -14.22 -2.39
CA LEU A 17 -3.04 -14.75 -1.04
C LEU A 17 -4.43 -15.30 -0.67
N ASN A 18 -4.54 -15.90 0.52
CA ASN A 18 -5.81 -16.38 1.06
C ASN A 18 -6.75 -15.22 1.44
N MET A 19 -8.05 -15.51 1.56
CA MET A 19 -9.09 -14.58 2.03
C MET A 19 -9.25 -13.31 1.17
N GLY A 20 -9.07 -13.41 -0.14
CA GLY A 20 -9.25 -12.28 -1.06
C GLY A 20 -8.17 -11.21 -0.95
N LYS A 21 -7.03 -11.53 -0.34
CA LYS A 21 -5.86 -10.64 -0.26
C LYS A 21 -4.89 -10.93 -1.40
N ILE A 22 -4.07 -9.95 -1.75
CA ILE A 22 -2.93 -10.10 -2.67
C ILE A 22 -1.68 -9.53 -2.01
N ALA A 23 -0.51 -10.08 -2.34
CA ALA A 23 0.77 -9.45 -2.11
C ALA A 23 1.25 -8.85 -3.44
N VAL A 24 1.72 -7.62 -3.39
CA VAL A 24 2.29 -6.92 -4.54
C VAL A 24 3.69 -6.48 -4.15
N GLU A 25 4.68 -6.88 -4.94
CA GLU A 25 6.06 -6.41 -4.86
C GLU A 25 6.31 -5.50 -6.05
N VAL A 26 6.82 -4.30 -5.80
CA VAL A 26 7.04 -3.26 -6.80
C VAL A 26 8.46 -2.74 -6.66
N ASP A 27 9.25 -2.87 -7.73
CA ASP A 27 10.60 -2.31 -7.81
C ASP A 27 10.60 -1.00 -8.60
N GLY A 28 11.57 -0.13 -8.31
CA GLY A 28 11.75 1.13 -9.04
C GLY A 28 10.74 2.22 -8.68
N ILE A 29 10.04 2.10 -7.53
CA ILE A 29 9.16 3.15 -7.00
C ILE A 29 9.62 3.60 -5.62
N GLU A 30 9.63 4.91 -5.40
CA GLU A 30 9.85 5.49 -4.08
C GLU A 30 8.57 5.38 -3.22
N LEU A 31 8.73 4.98 -1.95
CA LEU A 31 7.58 4.80 -1.04
C LEU A 31 6.71 6.07 -0.92
N ALA A 32 7.34 7.26 -0.97
CA ALA A 32 6.63 8.54 -0.92
C ALA A 32 5.73 8.78 -2.13
N GLU A 33 6.16 8.37 -3.33
CA GLU A 33 5.38 8.49 -4.56
C GLU A 33 4.18 7.53 -4.53
N LEU A 34 4.40 6.29 -4.06
CA LEU A 34 3.32 5.33 -3.88
C LEU A 34 2.26 5.83 -2.89
N ILE A 35 2.67 6.37 -1.74
CA ILE A 35 1.75 6.98 -0.76
C ILE A 35 0.94 8.12 -1.40
N THR A 36 1.61 8.99 -2.16
CA THR A 36 0.97 10.13 -2.82
C THR A 36 -0.07 9.68 -3.85
N ALA A 37 0.28 8.68 -4.67
CA ALA A 37 -0.62 8.10 -5.65
C ALA A 37 -1.86 7.46 -5.00
N VAL A 38 -1.70 6.69 -3.91
CA VAL A 38 -2.83 6.08 -3.19
C VAL A 38 -3.71 7.14 -2.54
N ASN A 39 -3.14 8.13 -1.87
CA ASN A 39 -3.93 9.20 -1.24
C ASN A 39 -4.76 9.99 -2.25
N SER A 40 -4.32 10.07 -3.51
CA SER A 40 -5.07 10.72 -4.59
C SER A 40 -6.36 9.98 -5.01
N THR A 41 -6.46 8.67 -4.72
CA THR A 41 -7.67 7.87 -5.02
C THR A 41 -8.74 7.98 -3.94
N GLY A 42 -8.41 8.60 -2.80
CA GLY A 42 -9.26 8.63 -1.61
C GLY A 42 -9.20 7.35 -0.78
N ASP A 43 -8.31 6.41 -1.14
CA ASP A 43 -8.01 5.22 -0.33
C ASP A 43 -6.88 5.51 0.68
N ILE A 44 -6.69 4.61 1.65
CA ILE A 44 -5.67 4.75 2.72
C ILE A 44 -4.60 3.68 2.55
N LEU A 45 -3.33 4.09 2.49
CA LEU A 45 -2.18 3.20 2.61
C LEU A 45 -1.69 3.18 4.07
N ILE A 46 -1.56 1.99 4.66
CA ILE A 46 -1.09 1.82 6.04
C ILE A 46 0.21 1.04 6.02
N ILE A 47 1.22 1.53 6.73
CA ILE A 47 2.50 0.84 6.90
C ILE A 47 2.33 -0.24 7.98
N GLY A 48 2.39 -1.50 7.58
CA GLY A 48 2.41 -2.65 8.49
C GLY A 48 3.83 -3.13 8.74
N LYS A 49 4.12 -3.61 9.95
CA LYS A 49 5.42 -4.24 10.27
C LYS A 49 5.51 -5.66 9.71
N GLU A 50 4.37 -6.36 9.69
CA GLU A 50 4.22 -7.72 9.18
C GLU A 50 2.97 -7.83 8.28
N PRO A 51 2.93 -8.78 7.32
CA PRO A 51 1.75 -9.00 6.50
C PRO A 51 0.48 -9.22 7.33
N GLY A 52 -0.54 -8.38 7.11
CA GLY A 52 -1.80 -8.45 7.86
C GLY A 52 -1.80 -7.75 9.23
N THR A 53 -0.69 -7.14 9.63
CA THR A 53 -0.66 -6.19 10.75
C THR A 53 -0.86 -4.77 10.21
N PHE A 54 -1.75 -4.02 10.83
CA PHE A 54 -1.95 -2.61 10.54
C PHE A 54 -1.40 -1.82 11.72
N ILE A 55 -0.37 -0.98 11.51
CA ILE A 55 -0.05 0.06 12.48
C ILE A 55 -0.98 1.23 12.16
N ILE A 56 -2.15 1.23 12.79
CA ILE A 56 -2.98 2.42 12.80
C ILE A 56 -2.24 3.41 13.71
N ALA A 57 -1.60 4.41 13.13
CA ALA A 57 -1.20 5.57 13.91
C ALA A 57 -2.50 6.18 14.43
N ASP A 58 -2.77 5.97 15.71
CA ASP A 58 -3.92 6.57 16.37
C ASP A 58 -3.81 8.09 16.21
N PRO A 59 -4.75 8.76 15.51
CA PRO A 59 -4.71 10.20 15.31
C PRO A 59 -4.80 11.00 16.64
N GLY A 60 -5.01 10.34 17.78
CA GLY A 60 -5.05 10.93 19.12
C GLY A 60 -3.83 10.67 20.03
N SER A 61 -2.78 9.98 19.59
CA SER A 61 -1.60 9.77 20.43
C SER A 61 -0.69 11.02 20.45
N PRO A 62 -0.44 11.66 21.62
CA PRO A 62 0.50 12.76 21.69
C PRO A 62 1.92 12.26 21.40
N GLN A 63 2.65 12.99 20.55
CA GLN A 63 4.08 12.80 20.33
C GLN A 63 4.90 13.06 21.61
#